data_AF-Q8TJI0-F1
#
_entry.id   AF-Q8TJI0-F1
#
_cell.length_a   1.000
_cell.length_b   1.000
_cell.length_c   1.000
_cell.angle_alpha   90.00
_cell.angle_beta   90.00
_cell.angle_gamma   90.00
#
_symmetry.space_group_name_H-M   'P 1'
#
loop_
_entity.id
_entity.type
_entity.pdbx_description
1 polymer ?
#
loop_
_entity_poly.entity_id
_entity_poly.type
_entity_poly.pdbx_seq_one_letter_code
_entity_poly.pdbx_strand_id
1 'polypeptide(L)'
;MTVTFDGATVNVIGTKSYGYSIIANATQLYNGKTYAELSPETSPFPKEFDCYCTNISEITTLAGKIGSFCTLVIDSDSFTNCYISKLGDIKEVEGDFPTGKWTYTIEFSRHTA
;
A
#
# COMPACT_ATOMS: atom_id res chain seq x y z
N MET A 1 2.67 -10.34 6.92
CA MET A 1 2.09 -9.57 5.81
C MET A 1 2.97 -9.77 4.60
N THR A 2 2.38 -10.11 3.47
CA THR A 2 3.08 -10.30 2.20
C THR A 2 2.66 -9.20 1.24
N VAL A 3 3.59 -8.39 0.76
CA VAL A 3 3.29 -7.35 -0.22
C VAL A 3 4.08 -7.62 -1.48
N THR A 4 3.40 -7.60 -2.63
CA THR A 4 4.06 -7.68 -3.94
C THR A 4 3.51 -6.61 -4.88
N PHE A 5 4.39 -6.02 -5.68
CA PHE A 5 4.02 -5.05 -6.70
C PHE A 5 4.53 -5.52 -8.05
N ASP A 6 3.58 -5.87 -8.94
CA ASP A 6 3.92 -6.42 -10.26
C ASP A 6 4.89 -7.61 -10.16
N GLY A 7 4.60 -8.53 -9.24
CA GLY A 7 5.43 -9.71 -8.94
C GLY A 7 6.72 -9.44 -8.15
N ALA A 8 7.15 -8.18 -7.96
CA ALA A 8 8.30 -7.86 -7.12
C ALA A 8 7.90 -7.85 -5.64
N THR A 9 8.65 -8.56 -4.80
CA THR A 9 8.41 -8.61 -3.36
C THR A 9 8.77 -7.28 -2.70
N VAL A 10 7.92 -6.83 -1.77
CA VAL A 10 8.16 -5.69 -0.89
C VAL A 10 8.26 -6.23 0.54
N ASN A 11 9.46 -6.16 1.11
CA ASN A 11 9.77 -6.68 2.44
C ASN A 11 9.36 -5.68 3.52
N VAL A 12 8.11 -5.78 3.97
CA VAL A 12 7.52 -4.81 4.91
C VAL A 12 7.84 -5.16 6.36
N ILE A 13 8.23 -4.14 7.13
CA ILE A 13 8.46 -4.19 8.59
C ILE A 13 7.46 -3.32 9.38
N GLY A 14 6.76 -2.40 8.71
CA GLY A 14 5.74 -1.54 9.32
C GLY A 14 4.72 -1.03 8.30
N THR A 15 3.50 -0.80 8.76
CA THR A 15 2.41 -0.21 7.95
C THR A 15 2.03 1.14 8.52
N LYS A 16 1.84 2.14 7.68
CA LYS A 16 1.18 3.39 8.09
C LYS A 16 -0.29 3.33 7.72
N SER A 17 -1.15 3.43 8.73
CA SER A 17 -2.60 3.40 8.55
C SER A 17 -3.12 4.80 8.27
N TYR A 18 -3.88 4.94 7.18
CA TYR A 18 -4.72 6.11 6.95
C TYR A 18 -6.12 5.80 7.46
N GLY A 19 -6.66 6.66 8.33
CA GLY A 19 -8.03 6.52 8.81
C GLY A 19 -9.02 6.58 7.64
N TYR A 20 -10.02 5.71 7.63
CA TYR A 20 -11.17 5.82 6.73
C TYR A 20 -12.47 5.82 7.51
N SER A 21 -13.48 6.45 6.92
CA SER A 21 -14.84 6.50 7.44
C SER A 21 -15.75 5.73 6.49
N ILE A 22 -16.50 4.76 7.04
CA ILE A 22 -17.60 4.13 6.31
C ILE A 22 -18.82 5.04 6.46
N ILE A 23 -19.39 5.47 5.34
CA ILE A 23 -20.60 6.30 5.34
C ILE A 23 -21.80 5.35 5.32
N ALA A 24 -22.67 5.49 6.31
CA ALA A 24 -23.95 4.80 6.37
C ALA A 24 -25.07 5.79 6.03
N ASN A 25 -25.90 5.45 5.06
CA ASN A 25 -27.13 6.18 4.76
C ASN A 25 -28.32 5.33 5.21
N ALA A 26 -29.30 5.95 5.88
CA ALA A 26 -30.54 5.28 6.26
C ALA A 26 -31.74 6.13 5.85
N THR A 27 -32.78 5.48 5.34
CA THR A 27 -34.06 6.11 5.00
C THR A 27 -35.23 5.27 5.52
N GLN A 28 -36.33 5.92 5.88
CA GLN A 28 -37.54 5.24 6.32
C GLN A 28 -38.49 5.05 5.13
N LEU A 29 -38.88 3.80 4.90
CA LEU A 29 -39.84 3.41 3.87
C LEU A 29 -41.27 3.76 4.31
N TYR A 30 -42.17 3.87 3.35
CA TYR A 30 -43.59 4.17 3.60
C TYR A 30 -44.28 3.16 4.55
N ASN A 31 -43.80 1.91 4.59
CA ASN A 31 -44.30 0.89 5.51
C ASN A 31 -43.68 0.94 6.92
N GLY A 32 -42.97 2.01 7.25
CA GLY A 32 -42.31 2.22 8.54
C GLY A 32 -40.98 1.49 8.71
N LYS A 33 -40.55 0.64 7.75
CA LYS A 33 -39.26 -0.07 7.82
C LYS A 33 -38.10 0.85 7.47
N THR A 34 -36.95 0.62 8.08
CA THR A 34 -35.71 1.32 7.73
C THR A 34 -34.96 0.55 6.64
N TYR A 35 -34.57 1.25 5.58
CA TYR A 35 -33.57 0.81 4.63
C TYR A 35 -32.23 1.47 5.00
N ALA A 36 -31.16 0.68 5.07
CA ALA A 36 -29.82 1.18 5.33
C ALA A 36 -28.87 0.67 4.25
N GLU A 37 -28.00 1.55 3.78
CA GLU A 37 -26.94 1.26 2.82
C GLU A 37 -25.60 1.74 3.39
N LEU A 38 -24.57 0.92 3.22
CA LEU A 38 -23.20 1.24 3.59
C LEU A 38 -22.42 1.56 2.32
N SER A 39 -21.56 2.57 2.39
CA SER A 39 -20.53 2.75 1.36
C SER A 39 -19.67 1.48 1.26
N PRO A 40 -19.17 1.12 0.06
CA PRO A 40 -18.24 0.02 -0.08
C PRO A 40 -17.07 0.15 0.91
N GLU A 41 -16.65 -0.96 1.52
CA GLU A 41 -15.42 -1.02 2.30
C GLU A 41 -14.22 -0.97 1.32
N THR A 42 -13.98 0.20 0.75
CA THR A 42 -12.78 0.42 -0.05
C THR A 42 -11.63 0.68 0.90
N SER A 43 -10.72 -0.28 1.00
CA SER A 43 -9.42 -0.09 1.63
C SER A 43 -8.81 1.22 1.08
N PRO A 44 -8.61 2.25 1.92
CA PRO A 44 -8.25 3.57 1.43
C PRO A 44 -6.87 3.54 0.80
N PHE A 45 -6.70 4.23 -0.33
CA PHE A 45 -5.40 4.59 -0.87
C PHE A 45 -5.06 6.04 -0.45
N PRO A 46 -3.78 6.39 -0.27
CA PRO A 46 -2.59 5.58 -0.54
C PRO A 46 -2.29 4.50 0.52
N LYS A 47 -1.41 3.55 0.18
CA LYS A 47 -0.85 2.51 1.07
C LYS A 47 0.63 2.79 1.29
N GLU A 48 1.03 3.11 2.52
CA GLU A 48 2.43 3.39 2.86
C GLU A 48 3.01 2.32 3.79
N PHE A 49 4.24 1.91 3.50
CA PHE A 49 4.97 0.86 4.20
C PHE A 49 6.39 1.30 4.55
N ASP A 50 6.80 0.97 5.78
CA ASP A 50 8.20 0.97 6.18
C ASP A 50 8.78 -0.41 5.85
N CYS A 51 9.89 -0.44 5.14
CA CYS A 51 10.44 -1.65 4.52
C CYS A 51 11.90 -1.86 4.91
N TYR A 52 12.36 -3.11 4.78
CA TYR A 52 13.74 -3.52 5.02
C TYR A 52 14.19 -4.51 3.95
N CYS A 53 15.39 -4.37 3.41
CA CYS A 53 15.98 -5.38 2.54
C CYS A 53 17.47 -5.62 2.84
N THR A 54 17.96 -6.80 2.46
CA THR A 54 19.40 -7.15 2.55
C THR A 54 20.10 -7.04 1.20
N ASN A 55 19.39 -6.57 0.18
CA ASN A 55 19.91 -6.40 -1.17
C ASN A 55 19.35 -5.10 -1.78
N ILE A 56 20.24 -4.14 -2.05
CA ILE A 56 19.87 -2.87 -2.68
C ILE A 56 19.20 -3.06 -4.05
N SER A 57 19.46 -4.18 -4.72
CA SER A 57 18.86 -4.51 -6.02
C SER A 57 17.33 -4.56 -5.96
N GLU A 58 16.76 -4.94 -4.81
CA GLU A 58 15.31 -4.90 -4.57
C GLU A 58 14.76 -3.47 -4.68
N ILE A 59 15.43 -2.51 -4.03
CA ILE A 59 15.08 -1.09 -4.10
C ILE A 59 15.21 -0.58 -5.54
N THR A 60 16.28 -0.95 -6.24
CA THR A 60 16.45 -0.54 -7.65
C THR A 60 15.39 -1.13 -8.58
N THR A 61 14.94 -2.36 -8.30
CA THR A 61 13.86 -3.02 -9.06
C THR A 61 12.54 -2.29 -8.84
N LEU A 62 12.22 -1.91 -7.60
CA LEU A 62 11.03 -1.12 -7.27
C LEU A 62 11.11 0.29 -7.86
N ALA A 63 12.28 0.94 -7.78
CA ALA A 63 12.51 2.25 -8.37
C ALA A 63 12.28 2.23 -9.90
N GLY A 64 12.70 1.17 -10.59
CA GLY A 64 12.46 0.97 -12.02
C GLY A 64 10.98 0.81 -12.41
N LYS A 65 10.09 0.54 -11.45
CA LYS A 65 8.64 0.44 -11.65
C LYS A 65 7.90 1.75 -11.36
N ILE A 66 8.58 2.79 -10.88
CA ILE A 66 7.97 4.11 -10.67
C ILE A 66 7.41 4.63 -12.01
N GLY A 67 6.17 5.12 -11.99
CA GLY A 67 5.46 5.58 -13.20
C GLY A 67 4.70 4.48 -13.97
N SER A 68 4.82 3.21 -13.57
CA SER A 68 4.02 2.12 -14.13
C SER A 68 2.74 1.89 -13.33
N PHE A 69 1.65 1.57 -14.03
CA PHE A 69 0.38 1.16 -13.43
C PHE A 69 0.29 -0.36 -13.45
N CYS A 70 0.32 -0.98 -12.27
CA CYS A 70 0.38 -2.42 -12.11
C CYS A 70 -0.57 -2.90 -11.01
N THR A 71 -0.54 -4.20 -10.76
CA THR A 71 -1.25 -4.84 -9.65
C THR A 71 -0.41 -4.79 -8.38
N LEU A 72 -0.97 -4.23 -7.32
CA LEU A 72 -0.47 -4.35 -5.95
C LEU A 72 -1.24 -5.49 -5.26
N VAL A 73 -0.52 -6.44 -4.68
CA VAL A 73 -1.11 -7.52 -3.87
C VAL A 73 -0.65 -7.34 -2.43
N ILE A 74 -1.59 -7.28 -1.50
CA ILE A 74 -1.35 -7.24 -0.05
C ILE A 74 -2.05 -8.46 0.54
N ASP A 75 -1.26 -9.40 1.06
CA ASP A 75 -1.68 -10.73 1.49
C ASP A 75 -2.45 -11.48 0.39
N SER A 76 -3.79 -11.49 0.44
CA SER A 76 -4.64 -12.12 -0.60
C SER A 76 -5.44 -11.10 -1.43
N ASP A 77 -5.41 -9.82 -1.06
CA ASP A 77 -6.15 -8.77 -1.74
C ASP A 77 -5.36 -8.23 -2.91
N SER A 78 -6.03 -8.11 -4.06
CA SER A 78 -5.43 -7.64 -5.31
C SER A 78 -6.04 -6.29 -5.72
N PHE A 79 -5.18 -5.30 -5.89
CA PHE A 79 -5.55 -3.94 -6.27
C PHE A 79 -4.94 -3.61 -7.64
N THR A 80 -5.79 -3.42 -8.64
CA THR A 80 -5.38 -3.03 -9.99
C THR A 80 -5.22 -1.52 -10.14
N ASN A 81 -4.48 -1.08 -11.16
CA ASN A 81 -4.17 0.33 -11.46
C ASN A 81 -3.47 1.05 -10.31
N CYS A 82 -2.62 0.34 -9.57
CA CYS A 82 -1.77 0.90 -8.54
C CYS A 82 -0.42 1.34 -9.12
N TYR A 83 0.19 2.36 -8.53
CA TYR A 83 1.52 2.84 -8.90
C TYR A 83 2.29 3.29 -7.65
N ILE A 84 3.61 3.25 -7.73
CA ILE A 84 4.47 3.78 -6.66
C ILE A 84 4.41 5.31 -6.72
N SER A 85 3.75 5.93 -5.74
CA SER A 85 3.64 7.39 -5.62
C SER A 85 4.83 7.99 -4.88
N LYS A 86 5.48 7.22 -4.01
CA LYS A 86 6.69 7.62 -3.28
C LYS A 86 7.59 6.41 -3.03
N LEU A 87 8.88 6.59 -3.23
CA LEU A 87 9.93 5.68 -2.76
C LEU A 87 11.03 6.55 -2.15
N GLY A 88 11.28 6.41 -0.85
CA GLY A 88 12.10 7.38 -0.13
C GLY A 88 12.67 6.83 1.17
N ASP A 89 13.27 7.73 1.96
CA ASP A 89 13.90 7.43 3.25
C ASP A 89 14.86 6.23 3.20
N ILE A 90 15.50 6.02 2.05
CA ILE A 90 16.44 4.92 1.82
C ILE A 90 17.69 5.19 2.66
N LYS A 91 17.95 4.31 3.62
CA LYS A 91 19.08 4.41 4.54
C LYS A 91 19.73 3.06 4.70
N GLU A 92 21.06 3.02 4.69
CA GLU A 92 21.76 1.83 5.14
C GLU A 92 21.59 1.71 6.67
N VAL A 93 21.39 0.50 7.17
CA VAL A 93 21.29 0.26 8.61
C VAL A 93 22.65 0.54 9.24
N GLU A 94 22.68 1.44 10.22
CA GLU A 94 23.90 1.84 10.92
C GLU A 94 24.56 0.66 11.64
N GLY A 95 25.88 0.63 11.57
CA GLY A 95 26.77 -0.32 12.23
C GLY A 95 28.22 0.08 12.02
N ASP A 96 29.17 -0.65 12.62
CA ASP A 96 30.61 -0.34 12.53
C ASP A 96 31.19 -0.50 11.11
N PHE A 97 30.47 -1.18 10.21
CA PHE A 97 30.85 -1.46 8.83
C PHE A 97 29.60 -1.47 7.91
N PRO A 98 29.76 -1.31 6.58
CA PRO A 98 28.66 -1.48 5.63
C PRO A 98 28.00 -2.83 5.85
N THR A 99 26.71 -2.81 6.17
CA THR A 99 25.96 -4.01 6.51
C THR A 99 25.32 -4.63 5.27
N GLY A 100 25.21 -3.87 4.17
CA GLY A 100 24.46 -4.27 2.98
C GLY A 100 22.94 -4.34 3.22
N LYS A 101 22.48 -3.84 4.38
CA LYS A 101 21.08 -3.86 4.80
C LYS A 101 20.52 -2.45 4.73
N TRP A 102 19.30 -2.33 4.25
CA TRP A 102 18.69 -1.05 3.94
C TRP A 102 17.28 -0.98 4.51
N THR A 103 16.91 0.18 5.03
CA THR A 103 15.52 0.54 5.30
C THR A 103 15.05 1.57 4.28
N TYR A 104 13.77 1.57 3.97
CA TYR A 104 13.15 2.53 3.05
C TYR A 104 11.66 2.66 3.31
N THR A 105 11.06 3.75 2.83
CA THR A 105 9.61 3.94 2.79
C THR A 105 9.11 3.82 1.37
N ILE A 106 7.96 3.16 1.19
CA ILE A 106 7.29 3.07 -0.11
C ILE A 106 5.80 3.34 0.05
N GLU A 107 5.26 4.16 -0.85
CA GLU A 107 3.85 4.49 -0.93
C GLU A 107 3.29 4.06 -2.28
N PHE A 108 2.15 3.37 -2.24
CA PHE A 108 1.37 3.02 -3.41
C PHE A 108 0.09 3.83 -3.44
N SER A 109 -0.18 4.46 -4.58
CA SER A 109 -1.45 5.11 -4.87
C SER A 109 -2.22 4.30 -5.91
N ARG A 110 -3.53 4.53 -6.00
CA ARG A 110 -4.38 3.86 -6.99
C ARG A 110 -5.08 4.90 -7.85
N HIS A 111 -5.00 4.71 -9.16
CA HIS A 111 -5.75 5.53 -10.08
C HIS A 111 -7.19 5.01 -10.18
N THR A 112 -8.15 5.80 -9.72
CA THR A 112 -9.58 5.59 -9.94
C THR A 112 -10.00 6.49 -11.10
N ALA A 113 -10.19 5.88 -12.27
CA ALA A 113 -10.82 6.53 -13.42
C ALA A 113 -12.31 6.77 -13.17
#